data_AF-A0A9E3UNI8-F1
#
_entry.id   AF-A0A9E3UNI8-F1
#
_cell.length_a   1.000
_cell.length_b   1.000
_cell.length_c   1.000
_cell.angle_alpha   90.00
_cell.angle_beta   90.00
_cell.angle_gamma   90.00
#
_symmetry.space_group_name_H-M   'P 1'
#
loop_
_entity.id
_entity.type
_entity.pdbx_description
1 polymer ?
#
loop_
_entity_poly.entity_id
_entity_poly.type
_entity_poly.pdbx_seq_one_letter_code
_entity_poly.pdbx_strand_id
1 'polypeptide(L)' 'MAKPTIWELEQILESEEDTPIEILPNGEIRAQGKGSSELGGRKPLTMREDLGGEYGGGDGSRARS' A
#
# COMPACT_ATOMS: atom_id res chain seq x y z
N MET A 1 6.21 17.53 25.42
CA MET A 1 6.89 16.21 25.51
C MET A 1 8.36 16.44 25.27
N ALA A 2 9.22 16.10 26.22
CA ALA A 2 10.66 16.17 26.03
C ALA A 2 11.09 15.09 25.01
N LYS A 3 12.01 15.43 24.11
CA LYS A 3 12.58 14.43 23.19
C LYS A 3 13.54 13.55 23.99
N PRO A 4 13.48 12.22 23.84
CA PRO A 4 14.45 11.33 24.47
C PRO A 4 15.86 11.64 23.95
N THR A 5 16.83 11.41 24.82
CA THR A 5 18.26 11.51 24.55
C THR A 5 18.74 10.35 23.70
N ILE A 6 19.90 10.49 23.06
CA ILE A 6 20.52 9.43 22.24
C ILE A 6 20.75 8.17 23.08
N TRP A 7 21.20 8.32 24.33
CA TRP A 7 21.43 7.20 25.24
C TRP A 7 20.14 6.43 25.58
N GLU A 8 19.03 7.15 25.79
CA GLU A 8 17.72 6.50 26.02
C GLU A 8 17.23 5.73 24.79
N LEU A 9 17.55 6.21 23.57
CA LEU A 9 17.21 5.52 22.32
C LEU A 9 18.05 4.25 22.11
N GLU A 10 19.34 4.29 22.45
CA GLU A 10 20.23 3.12 22.36
C GLU A 10 19.76 1.99 23.29
N GLN A 11 19.34 2.32 24.52
CA GLN A 11 18.80 1.35 25.46
C GLN A 11 17.49 0.72 24.98
N ILE A 12 16.66 1.47 24.26
CA ILE A 12 15.42 0.92 23.66
C ILE A 12 15.79 -0.09 22.57
N LEU A 13 16.73 0.25 21.67
CA LEU A 13 17.16 -0.64 20.59
C LEU A 13 17.78 -1.94 21.11
N GLU A 14 18.55 -1.88 22.21
CA GLU A 14 19.12 -3.07 22.86
C GLU A 14 18.07 -3.96 23.55
N SER A 15 16.88 -3.41 23.84
CA SER A 15 15.79 -4.14 24.49
C SER A 15 14.83 -4.84 23.52
N GLU A 16 14.93 -4.56 22.22
CA GLU A 16 14.06 -5.14 21.21
C GLU A 16 14.47 -6.58 20.87
N GLU A 17 13.48 -7.46 20.72
CA GLU A 17 13.69 -8.87 20.35
C GLU A 17 13.98 -8.98 18.85
N ASP A 18 15.10 -9.60 18.49
CA ASP A 18 15.43 -9.94 17.10
C ASP A 18 14.36 -10.86 16.52
N THR A 19 13.50 -10.31 15.66
CA THR A 19 12.47 -11.08 14.96
C THR A 19 13.02 -11.51 13.60
N PRO A 20 13.33 -12.81 13.39
CA PRO A 20 13.79 -13.28 12.09
C PRO A 20 12.71 -13.09 11.03
N ILE A 21 13.11 -12.64 9.83
CA ILE A 21 12.22 -12.45 8.69
C ILE A 21 12.57 -13.40 7.55
N GLU A 22 11.56 -13.76 6.77
CA GLU A 22 11.67 -14.55 5.55
C GLU A 22 11.18 -13.73 4.36
N ILE A 23 11.94 -13.75 3.27
CA ILE A 23 11.57 -13.15 1.99
C ILE A 23 11.19 -14.28 1.05
N LEU A 24 9.91 -14.33 0.70
CA LEU A 24 9.38 -15.34 -0.20
C LEU A 24 9.77 -15.04 -1.67
N PRO A 25 9.81 -16.05 -2.55
CA PRO A 25 10.18 -15.86 -3.97
C PRO A 25 9.25 -14.90 -4.74
N ASN A 26 8.02 -14.70 -4.26
CA ASN A 26 7.06 -13.73 -4.82
C ASN A 26 7.33 -12.29 -4.33
N GLY A 27 8.35 -12.07 -3.50
CA GLY A 27 8.69 -10.78 -2.90
C GLY A 27 7.91 -10.45 -1.62
N GLU A 28 7.09 -11.35 -1.10
CA GLU A 28 6.36 -11.15 0.14
C GLU A 28 7.28 -11.32 1.36
N ILE A 29 7.18 -10.39 2.32
CA ILE A 29 7.98 -10.39 3.55
C ILE A 29 7.11 -10.89 4.70
N ARG A 30 7.59 -11.89 5.45
CA ARG A 30 6.89 -12.46 6.61
C ARG A 30 7.84 -12.67 7.79
N ALA A 31 7.31 -12.66 9.01
CA ALA A 31 8.06 -13.09 10.17
C ALA A 31 8.25 -14.61 10.12
N GLN A 32 9.49 -15.08 10.30
CA GLN A 32 9.83 -16.49 10.26
C GLN A 32 9.06 -17.25 11.35
N GLY A 33 8.39 -18.35 10.98
CA GLY A 33 7.62 -19.17 11.93
C GLY A 33 6.19 -18.70 12.22
N LYS A 34 5.76 -17.53 11.72
CA LYS A 34 4.33 -17.15 11.74
C LYS A 34 3.67 -17.64 10.45
N GLY A 35 2.86 -18.69 10.56
CA GLY A 35 1.96 -19.11 9.49
C GLY A 35 1.11 -17.94 9.02
N SER A 36 0.84 -17.87 7.72
CA SER A 36 0.01 -16.84 7.09
C SER A 36 -1.26 -16.60 7.90
N SER A 37 -1.33 -15.49 8.65
CA SER A 37 -2.62 -15.03 9.18
C SER A 37 -3.38 -14.52 7.98
N GLU A 38 -4.22 -15.40 7.44
CA GLU A 38 -5.05 -15.18 6.28
C GLU A 38 -5.73 -13.81 6.37
N LEU A 39 -5.32 -12.86 5.51
CA LEU A 39 -6.22 -11.83 4.99
C LEU A 39 -7.24 -12.50 4.03
N GLY A 40 -7.79 -13.64 4.43
CA GLY A 40 -8.72 -14.48 3.70
C GLY A 40 -10.11 -13.91 3.85
N GLY A 41 -10.47 -12.96 2.99
CA GLY A 41 -11.86 -12.49 2.93
C GLY A 41 -12.07 -11.21 2.15
N ARG A 42 -11.01 -10.43 1.91
CA ARG A 42 -11.14 -9.22 1.08
C ARG A 42 -10.80 -9.56 -0.36
N LYS A 43 -11.83 -9.48 -1.21
CA LYS A 43 -11.66 -9.53 -2.67
C LYS A 43 -10.53 -8.57 -3.06
N PRO A 44 -9.61 -8.97 -3.94
CA PRO A 44 -8.57 -8.08 -4.43
C PRO A 44 -9.22 -6.82 -4.99
N LEU A 45 -8.65 -5.65 -4.68
CA LEU A 45 -9.19 -4.36 -5.10
C LEU A 45 -9.11 -4.27 -6.64
N THR A 46 -10.24 -4.46 -7.32
CA THR A 46 -10.34 -4.14 -8.75
C THR A 46 -10.58 -2.65 -8.90
N MET A 47 -9.61 -1.93 -9.48
CA MET A 47 -9.76 -0.52 -9.82
C MET A 47 -10.82 -0.36 -10.90
N ARG A 48 -11.91 0.36 -10.61
CA ARG A 48 -12.93 0.70 -11.60
C ARG A 48 -12.49 1.95 -12.35
N GLU A 49 -12.32 1.84 -13.66
CA GLU A 49 -12.02 2.98 -14.52
C GLU A 49 -13.34 3.73 -14.78
N ASP A 50 -13.42 5.00 -14.38
CA ASP A 50 -14.51 5.89 -14.79
C ASP A 50 -14.03 6.69 -16.00
N LEU A 51 -14.02 6.02 -17.16
CA LEU A 51 -13.74 6.68 -18.44
C LEU A 51 -14.98 7.48 -18.84
N GLY A 52 -15.13 8.65 -18.22
CA GLY A 52 -16.18 9.62 -18.50
C GLY A 52 -16.18 10.01 -19.98
N GLY A 53 -17.08 9.40 -20.75
CA GLY A 53 -17.30 9.70 -22.15
C GLY A 53 -18.24 10.89 -22.33
N GLU A 54 -17.81 12.08 -21.90
CA GLU A 54 -18.47 13.32 -22.31
C GLU A 54 -17.60 14.01 -23.36
N TYR A 55 -17.88 13.74 -24.63
CA TYR A 55 -17.56 14.68 -25.70
C TYR A 55 -18.51 15.88 -25.55
N GLY A 56 -18.20 16.75 -24.59
CA GLY A 56 -18.83 18.06 -24.44
C GLY A 56 -18.54 18.92 -25.66
N GLY A 57 -19.58 19.57 -26.17
CA GLY A 57 -19.64 20.22 -27.48
C GLY A 57 -18.69 21.41 -27.68
N GLY A 58 -18.42 21.65 -28.96
CA GLY A 58 -17.80 22.87 -29.47
C GLY A 58 -18.32 23.14 -30.88
N ASP A 59 -19.20 24.15 -30.96
CA ASP A 59 -19.65 24.94 -32.12
C ASP A 59 -18.89 24.77 -33.45
N GLY A 60 -19.64 24.61 -34.56
CA GLY A 60 -19.09 24.93 -35.88
C GLY A 60 -19.74 24.27 -37.11
N SER A 61 -20.77 24.94 -37.65
CA SER A 61 -21.02 25.13 -39.10
C SER A 61 -21.57 23.99 -40.01
N ARG A 62 -22.68 24.36 -40.68
CA ARG A 62 -23.08 24.08 -42.10
C ARG A 62 -23.22 22.63 -42.61
N ALA A 63 -24.44 22.29 -43.02
CA ALA A 63 -24.85 21.99 -44.42
C ALA A 63 -26.37 21.72 -44.43
N ARG A 64 -27.23 22.66 -44.87
CA ARG A 64 -27.81 22.73 -46.24
C ARG A 64 -27.94 21.36 -46.95
N SER A 65 -29.16 20.82 -46.96
CA SER A 65 -29.92 20.50 -48.18
C SER A 65 -31.36 20.19 -47.81
#